data_AF-A0A0B7B3N7-F1
#
_entry.id   AF-A0A0B7B3N7-F1
#
_cell.length_a   1.000
_cell.length_b   1.000
_cell.length_c   1.000
_cell.angle_alpha   90.00
_cell.angle_beta   90.00
_cell.angle_gamma   90.00
#
_symmetry.space_group_name_H-M   'P 1'
#
loop_
_entity.id
_entity.type
_entity.pdbx_description
1 polymer ?
#
loop_
_entity_poly.entity_id
_entity_poly.type
_entity_poly.pdbx_seq_one_letter_code
_entity_poly.pdbx_strand_id
1 'polypeptide(L)'
;MQLVLGMTDYWLGATATIRSGSPEDYVCGVIWTLDIKDLEALDIQEIFYHPIDVDVKSEQGEIIKCRTYEMDKTLLTDTKPSPHYKKVVIAGARQNKLPEEYIQFLESFPDNGITRTPPLYQKVIDTVKKVRGQVKNERGPNDELHVLDMLES
;
A
#
# COMPACT_ATOMS: atom_id res chain seq x y z
N MET A 1 0.32 -8.65 -14.24
CA MET A 1 -0.70 -8.69 -13.15
C MET A 1 -1.51 -7.42 -13.22
N GLN A 2 -2.79 -7.44 -12.85
CA GLN A 2 -3.68 -6.29 -12.85
C GLN A 2 -4.01 -5.85 -11.43
N LEU A 3 -4.10 -4.53 -11.20
CA LEU A 3 -4.65 -3.94 -9.98
C LEU A 3 -6.19 -3.93 -10.05
N VAL A 4 -6.84 -4.48 -9.03
CA VAL A 4 -8.30 -4.45 -8.86
C VAL A 4 -8.67 -4.08 -7.41
N LEU A 5 -9.95 -3.92 -7.12
CA LEU A 5 -10.43 -3.46 -5.82
C LEU A 5 -11.31 -4.53 -5.13
N GLY A 6 -11.18 -4.61 -3.81
CA GLY A 6 -11.97 -5.49 -2.95
C GLY A 6 -12.51 -4.75 -1.72
N MET A 7 -13.63 -5.21 -1.17
CA MET A 7 -14.32 -4.51 -0.07
C MET A 7 -13.72 -4.87 1.29
N THR A 8 -13.39 -3.86 2.11
CA THR A 8 -13.16 -4.01 3.55
C THR A 8 -13.83 -2.89 4.33
N ASP A 9 -14.36 -3.18 5.52
CA ASP A 9 -15.01 -2.16 6.35
C ASP A 9 -14.00 -1.23 7.06
N TYR A 10 -12.75 -1.67 7.18
CA TYR A 10 -11.72 -0.98 7.96
C TYR A 10 -11.23 0.33 7.36
N TRP A 11 -11.33 0.46 6.03
CA TRP A 11 -10.93 1.65 5.28
C TRP A 11 -12.12 2.50 4.83
N LEU A 12 -13.35 2.13 5.22
CA LEU A 12 -14.58 2.79 4.78
C LEU A 12 -14.66 2.89 3.24
N GLY A 13 -14.20 1.86 2.53
CA GLY A 13 -14.09 1.85 1.09
C GLY A 13 -13.30 0.64 0.61
N ALA A 14 -13.22 0.47 -0.71
CA ALA A 14 -12.47 -0.65 -1.26
C ALA A 14 -10.96 -0.48 -1.09
N THR A 15 -10.24 -1.59 -0.95
CA THR A 15 -8.78 -1.64 -0.87
C THR A 15 -8.19 -2.37 -2.08
N ALA A 16 -6.90 -2.18 -2.30
CA ALA A 16 -6.18 -2.79 -3.40
C ALA A 16 -6.09 -4.32 -3.26
N THR A 17 -6.23 -5.01 -4.36
CA THR A 17 -5.78 -6.39 -4.55
C THR A 17 -5.26 -6.54 -5.96
N ILE A 18 -4.49 -7.59 -6.21
CA ILE A 18 -3.99 -7.92 -7.55
C ILE A 18 -4.72 -9.14 -8.10
N ARG A 19 -4.63 -9.34 -9.42
CA ARG A 19 -5.07 -10.56 -10.13
C ARG A 19 -4.18 -10.85 -11.31
N SER A 20 -4.25 -12.08 -11.81
CA SER A 20 -3.82 -12.37 -13.18
C SER A 20 -4.56 -11.47 -14.16
N GLY A 21 -3.79 -10.74 -14.97
CA GLY A 21 -4.30 -9.85 -16.02
C GLY A 21 -3.81 -10.30 -17.39
N SER A 22 -3.96 -9.43 -18.37
CA SER A 22 -3.35 -9.56 -19.68
C SER A 22 -1.81 -9.39 -19.61
N PRO A 23 -1.07 -9.77 -20.68
CA PRO A 23 0.38 -9.56 -20.74
C PRO A 23 0.82 -8.09 -20.64
N GLU A 24 -0.07 -7.16 -21.01
CA GLU A 24 0.18 -5.72 -20.97
C GLU A 24 -0.05 -5.12 -19.57
N ASP A 25 -0.75 -5.86 -18.69
CA ASP A 25 -1.07 -5.39 -17.34
C ASP A 25 0.12 -5.58 -16.40
N TYR A 26 0.46 -4.50 -15.69
CA TYR A 26 1.49 -4.51 -14.66
C TYR A 26 1.03 -3.78 -13.38
N VAL A 27 1.69 -4.14 -12.28
CA VAL A 27 1.53 -3.51 -10.97
C VAL A 27 2.93 -3.13 -10.50
N CYS A 28 3.14 -1.86 -10.17
CA CYS A 28 4.35 -1.40 -9.49
C CYS A 28 4.13 -1.43 -7.98
N GLY A 29 5.18 -1.77 -7.23
CA GLY A 29 5.15 -1.86 -5.78
C GLY A 29 6.55 -1.69 -5.19
N VAL A 30 6.65 -1.86 -3.88
CA VAL A 30 7.92 -1.78 -3.14
C VAL A 30 8.24 -3.16 -2.58
N ILE A 31 9.48 -3.60 -2.77
CA ILE A 31 9.97 -4.85 -2.19
C ILE A 31 10.53 -4.54 -0.80
N TRP A 32 10.01 -5.20 0.22
CA TRP A 32 10.51 -5.11 1.59
C TRP A 32 11.21 -6.41 1.99
N THR A 33 12.37 -6.30 2.62
CA THR A 33 13.05 -7.43 3.25
C THR A 33 12.68 -7.49 4.72
N LEU A 34 12.15 -8.62 5.17
CA LEU A 34 11.70 -8.86 6.54
C LEU A 34 12.38 -10.12 7.10
N ASP A 35 12.49 -10.20 8.43
CA ASP A 35 12.89 -11.42 9.11
C ASP A 35 11.75 -12.44 9.01
N ILE A 36 12.07 -13.71 8.79
CA ILE A 36 11.06 -14.77 8.64
C ILE A 36 10.19 -14.93 9.88
N LYS A 37 10.69 -14.55 11.06
CA LYS A 37 9.90 -14.56 12.31
C LYS A 37 8.72 -13.58 12.26
N ASP A 38 8.79 -12.54 11.44
CA ASP A 38 7.75 -11.52 11.31
C ASP A 38 6.66 -11.93 10.30
N LEU A 39 6.85 -13.06 9.60
CA LEU A 39 5.93 -13.54 8.56
C LEU A 39 4.53 -13.85 9.11
N GLU A 40 4.45 -14.51 10.27
CA GLU A 40 3.15 -14.83 10.89
C GLU A 40 2.41 -13.55 11.30
N ALA A 41 3.13 -12.56 11.83
CA ALA A 41 2.55 -11.28 12.17
C ALA A 41 2.05 -10.52 10.93
N LEU A 42 2.74 -10.66 9.79
CA LEU A 42 2.30 -10.11 8.51
C LEU A 42 1.04 -10.80 7.99
N ASP A 43 0.99 -12.14 8.01
CA ASP A 43 -0.19 -12.90 7.60
C ASP A 43 -1.43 -12.56 8.47
N ILE A 44 -1.26 -12.31 9.77
CA ILE A 44 -2.34 -11.87 10.67
C ILE A 44 -2.82 -10.45 10.34
N GLN A 45 -2.00 -9.58 9.77
CA GLN A 45 -2.46 -8.26 9.34
C GLN A 45 -3.34 -8.34 8.09
N GLU A 46 -3.14 -9.38 7.28
CA GLU A 46 -3.74 -9.56 5.96
C GLU A 46 -4.89 -10.60 5.98
N ILE A 47 -5.63 -10.76 7.09
CA ILE A 47 -6.65 -11.82 7.28
C ILE A 47 -7.73 -11.95 6.18
N PHE A 48 -7.95 -10.91 5.37
CA PHE A 48 -8.90 -10.92 4.24
C PHE A 48 -8.27 -11.34 2.91
N TYR A 49 -6.98 -11.61 2.92
CA TYR A 49 -6.17 -11.97 1.78
C TYR A 49 -5.54 -13.33 2.02
N HIS A 50 -5.24 -14.03 0.94
CA HIS A 50 -4.40 -15.21 0.97
C HIS A 50 -3.02 -14.87 0.40
N PRO A 51 -1.95 -15.47 0.95
CA PRO A 51 -0.61 -15.23 0.47
C PRO A 51 -0.36 -15.96 -0.86
N ILE A 52 0.40 -15.32 -1.74
CA ILE A 52 0.88 -15.86 -3.01
C ILE A 52 2.35 -15.53 -3.23
N ASP A 53 3.04 -16.37 -3.99
CA ASP A 53 4.39 -16.11 -4.49
C ASP A 53 4.32 -15.50 -5.90
N VAL A 54 5.11 -14.47 -6.14
CA VAL A 54 5.17 -13.77 -7.43
C VAL A 54 6.61 -13.49 -7.83
N ASP A 55 6.88 -13.54 -9.13
CA ASP A 55 8.15 -13.12 -9.70
C ASP A 55 8.07 -11.63 -10.04
N VAL A 56 8.88 -10.81 -9.37
CA VAL A 56 8.93 -9.36 -9.55
C VAL A 56 10.17 -8.97 -10.30
N LYS A 57 10.03 -8.13 -11.34
CA LYS A 57 11.16 -7.54 -12.04
C LYS A 57 11.58 -6.25 -11.31
N SER A 58 12.82 -6.22 -10.82
CA SER A 58 13.41 -5.02 -10.21
C SER A 58 13.71 -3.94 -11.25
N GLU A 59 14.02 -2.73 -10.80
CA GLU A 59 14.47 -1.64 -11.67
C GLU A 59 15.77 -1.99 -12.41
N GLN A 60 16.62 -2.82 -11.81
CA GLN A 60 17.86 -3.34 -12.39
C GLN A 60 17.60 -4.49 -13.38
N GLY A 61 16.35 -4.94 -13.52
CA GLY A 61 15.93 -6.02 -14.40
C GLY A 61 16.08 -7.43 -13.82
N GLU A 62 16.44 -7.54 -12.55
CA GLU A 62 16.54 -8.83 -11.86
C GLU A 62 15.15 -9.38 -11.54
N ILE A 63 15.00 -10.71 -11.58
CA ILE A 63 13.77 -11.37 -11.16
C ILE A 63 13.92 -11.81 -9.71
N ILE A 64 13.05 -11.29 -8.85
CA ILE A 64 13.05 -11.53 -7.40
C ILE A 64 11.73 -12.20 -7.05
N LYS A 65 11.81 -13.41 -6.48
CA LYS A 65 10.62 -14.08 -5.92
C LYS A 65 10.21 -13.38 -4.63
N CYS A 66 8.98 -12.85 -4.62
CA CYS A 66 8.41 -12.13 -3.50
C CYS A 66 7.10 -12.79 -3.04
N ARG A 67 6.82 -12.70 -1.75
CA ARG A 67 5.48 -12.96 -1.22
C ARG A 67 4.63 -11.71 -1.33
N THR A 68 3.39 -11.86 -1.74
CA THR A 68 2.37 -10.80 -1.72
C THR A 68 1.01 -11.41 -1.37
N TYR A 69 -0.03 -10.59 -1.33
CA TYR A 69 -1.35 -10.95 -0.84
C TYR A 69 -2.42 -10.64 -1.88
N GLU A 70 -3.35 -11.58 -2.03
CA GLU A 70 -4.46 -11.50 -2.98
C GLU A 70 -5.78 -11.72 -2.23
N MET A 71 -6.77 -10.84 -2.38
CA MET A 71 -8.08 -11.06 -1.74
C MET A 71 -8.77 -12.30 -2.31
N ASP A 72 -9.78 -12.82 -1.62
CA ASP A 72 -10.71 -13.76 -2.25
C ASP A 72 -11.52 -13.08 -3.38
N LYS A 73 -11.84 -13.81 -4.45
CA LYS A 73 -12.63 -13.28 -5.58
C LYS A 73 -14.03 -12.83 -5.18
N THR A 74 -14.59 -13.43 -4.13
CA THR A 74 -15.90 -13.08 -3.58
C THR A 74 -15.95 -11.70 -2.93
N LEU A 75 -14.79 -11.13 -2.60
CA LEU A 75 -14.68 -9.78 -2.01
C LEU A 75 -14.46 -8.68 -3.05
N LEU A 76 -14.31 -9.02 -4.34
CA LEU A 76 -14.13 -8.05 -5.41
C LEU A 76 -15.35 -7.13 -5.53
N THR A 77 -15.09 -5.85 -5.82
CA THR A 77 -16.14 -4.84 -5.84
C THR A 77 -15.81 -3.71 -6.82
N ASP A 78 -16.85 -3.11 -7.39
CA ASP A 78 -16.75 -1.86 -8.14
C ASP A 78 -16.83 -0.62 -7.23
N THR A 79 -16.89 -0.85 -5.90
CA THR A 79 -16.85 0.22 -4.91
C THR A 79 -15.50 0.95 -4.97
N LYS A 80 -15.55 2.26 -4.81
CA LYS A 80 -14.36 3.12 -4.83
C LYS A 80 -13.60 3.09 -3.51
N PRO A 81 -12.28 3.31 -3.51
CA PRO A 81 -11.51 3.48 -2.29
C PRO A 81 -11.98 4.72 -1.51
N SER A 82 -11.70 4.75 -0.22
CA SER A 82 -11.86 5.99 0.54
C SER A 82 -10.74 6.98 0.18
N PRO A 83 -10.99 8.30 0.29
CA PRO A 83 -9.95 9.31 0.09
C PRO A 83 -8.72 9.05 0.98
N HIS A 84 -8.95 8.62 2.22
CA HIS A 84 -7.91 8.32 3.21
C HIS A 84 -7.01 7.16 2.78
N TYR A 85 -7.60 6.04 2.31
CA TYR A 85 -6.82 4.90 1.82
C TYR A 85 -6.02 5.26 0.58
N LYS A 86 -6.68 5.90 -0.40
CA LYS A 86 -6.04 6.37 -1.64
C LYS A 86 -4.85 7.28 -1.34
N LYS A 87 -5.00 8.21 -0.38
CA LYS A 87 -3.94 9.12 0.07
C LYS A 87 -2.73 8.37 0.62
N VAL A 88 -2.93 7.36 1.47
CA VAL A 88 -1.83 6.54 2.02
C VAL A 88 -1.08 5.81 0.91
N VAL A 89 -1.80 5.21 -0.04
CA VAL A 89 -1.19 4.49 -1.17
C VAL A 89 -0.34 5.43 -2.02
N ILE A 90 -0.86 6.60 -2.39
CA ILE A 90 -0.14 7.59 -3.21
C ILE A 90 1.05 8.18 -2.46
N ALA A 91 0.89 8.51 -1.17
CA ALA A 91 1.98 9.03 -0.35
C ALA A 91 3.13 8.02 -0.23
N GLY A 92 2.80 6.73 -0.03
CA GLY A 92 3.78 5.65 -0.03
C GLY A 92 4.46 5.48 -1.40
N ALA A 93 3.71 5.58 -2.49
CA ALA A 93 4.25 5.49 -3.84
C ALA A 93 5.24 6.64 -4.15
N ARG A 94 4.87 7.88 -3.78
CA ARG A 94 5.74 9.08 -3.92
C ARG A 94 6.98 8.98 -3.04
N GLN A 95 6.83 8.57 -1.78
CA GLN A 95 7.95 8.40 -0.85
C GLN A 95 9.00 7.41 -1.39
N ASN A 96 8.54 6.30 -1.98
CA ASN A 96 9.41 5.25 -2.52
C ASN A 96 9.78 5.46 -3.99
N LYS A 97 9.44 6.62 -4.57
CA LYS A 97 9.82 7.02 -5.94
C LYS A 97 9.40 6.00 -7.02
N LEU A 98 8.19 5.45 -6.89
CA LEU A 98 7.61 4.65 -7.97
C LEU A 98 7.56 5.46 -9.28
N PRO A 99 7.51 4.81 -10.45
CA PRO A 99 7.42 5.49 -11.74
C PRO A 99 6.29 6.53 -11.74
N GLU A 100 6.59 7.75 -12.21
CA GLU A 100 5.64 8.87 -12.16
C GLU A 100 4.35 8.55 -12.94
N GLU A 101 4.45 7.84 -14.07
CA GLU A 101 3.30 7.36 -14.84
C GLU A 101 2.38 6.44 -14.02
N TYR A 102 2.96 5.61 -13.13
CA TYR A 102 2.19 4.75 -12.25
C TYR A 102 1.54 5.53 -11.11
N ILE A 103 2.23 6.55 -10.58
CA ILE A 103 1.65 7.45 -9.58
C ILE A 103 0.44 8.19 -10.16
N GLN A 104 0.56 8.71 -11.39
CA GLN A 104 -0.55 9.34 -12.11
C GLN A 104 -1.71 8.37 -12.37
N PHE A 105 -1.39 7.10 -12.70
CA PHE A 105 -2.39 6.04 -12.81
C PHE A 105 -3.14 5.85 -11.47
N LEU A 106 -2.44 5.74 -10.34
CA LEU A 106 -3.05 5.64 -9.01
C LEU A 106 -3.91 6.88 -8.66
N GLU A 107 -3.45 8.07 -9.03
CA GLU A 107 -4.18 9.33 -8.83
C GLU A 107 -5.46 9.42 -9.64
N SER A 108 -5.51 8.75 -10.80
CA SER A 108 -6.68 8.75 -11.69
C SER A 108 -7.91 8.02 -11.14
N PHE A 109 -7.73 7.11 -10.16
CA PHE A 109 -8.84 6.35 -9.58
C PHE A 109 -9.80 7.28 -8.82
N PRO A 110 -11.12 7.26 -9.10
CA PRO A 110 -12.06 8.03 -8.31
C PRO A 110 -12.17 7.44 -6.90
N ASP A 111 -12.28 8.29 -5.88
CA ASP A 111 -12.59 7.88 -4.51
C ASP A 111 -14.10 8.01 -4.21
N ASN A 112 -14.52 7.51 -3.05
CA ASN A 112 -15.92 7.53 -2.62
C ASN A 112 -16.32 8.81 -1.86
N GLY A 113 -15.43 9.80 -1.72
CA GLY A 113 -15.73 11.08 -1.06
C GLY A 113 -15.99 11.03 0.44
N ILE A 114 -15.80 9.89 1.12
CA ILE A 114 -16.01 9.79 2.57
C ILE A 114 -14.98 10.64 3.32
N THR A 115 -15.48 11.61 4.09
CA THR A 115 -14.67 12.51 4.92
C THR A 115 -14.43 12.00 6.33
N ARG A 116 -15.22 11.02 6.79
CA ARG A 116 -15.00 10.38 8.10
C ARG A 116 -13.70 9.58 8.06
N THR A 117 -12.86 9.77 9.06
CA THR A 117 -11.58 9.05 9.20
C THR A 117 -11.80 7.56 9.49
N PRO A 118 -11.24 6.65 8.68
CA PRO A 118 -11.28 5.22 8.96
C PRO A 118 -10.43 4.84 10.19
N PRO A 119 -10.82 3.82 10.99
CA PRO A 119 -10.04 3.39 12.14
C PRO A 119 -8.59 3.00 11.82
N LEU A 120 -8.36 2.33 10.67
CA LEU A 120 -7.01 1.97 10.25
C LEU A 120 -6.17 3.18 9.84
N TYR A 121 -6.78 4.22 9.27
CA TYR A 121 -6.05 5.44 8.95
C TYR A 121 -5.46 6.08 10.20
N GLN A 122 -6.22 6.15 11.29
CA GLN A 122 -5.71 6.69 12.56
C GLN A 122 -4.52 5.86 13.07
N LYS A 123 -4.62 4.52 13.03
CA LYS A 123 -3.53 3.63 13.44
C LYS A 123 -2.26 3.84 12.60
N VAL A 124 -2.41 4.07 11.29
CA VAL A 124 -1.29 4.42 10.41
C VAL A 124 -0.66 5.73 10.85
N ILE A 125 -1.44 6.80 11.02
CA ILE A 125 -0.92 8.11 11.43
C ILE A 125 -0.19 8.02 12.78
N ASP A 126 -0.77 7.34 13.77
CA ASP A 126 -0.17 7.18 15.09
C ASP A 126 1.15 6.40 15.02
N THR A 127 1.19 5.34 14.20
CA THR A 127 2.41 4.54 14.00
C THR A 127 3.51 5.38 13.35
N VAL A 128 3.18 6.11 12.28
CA VAL A 128 4.18 6.94 11.59
C VAL A 128 4.67 8.08 12.49
N LYS A 129 3.78 8.69 13.31
CA LYS A 129 4.17 9.70 14.32
C LYS A 129 5.13 9.13 15.37
N LYS A 130 4.85 7.93 15.87
CA LYS A 130 5.72 7.24 16.83
C LYS A 130 7.11 6.97 16.23
N VAL A 131 7.16 6.45 15.00
CA VAL A 131 8.43 6.19 14.30
C VAL A 131 9.20 7.49 14.06
N ARG A 132 8.55 8.56 13.60
CA ARG A 132 9.17 9.90 13.45
C ARG A 132 9.75 10.41 14.77
N GLY A 133 9.04 10.24 15.88
CA GLY A 133 9.51 10.62 17.21
C GLY A 133 10.74 9.84 17.66
N GLN A 134 10.84 8.57 17.30
CA GLN A 134 12.02 7.74 17.58
C GLN A 134 13.21 8.13 16.70
N VAL A 135 12.99 8.35 15.40
CA VAL A 135 14.05 8.76 14.46
C VAL A 135 14.65 10.12 14.82
N LYS A 136 13.83 11.09 15.24
CA LYS A 136 14.31 12.40 15.72
C LYS A 136 15.20 12.31 16.97
N ASN A 137 15.08 11.25 17.76
CA ASN A 137 15.92 11.03 18.94
C ASN A 137 17.25 10.33 18.60
N GLU A 138 17.44 9.84 17.37
CA GLU A 138 18.59 9.01 16.97
C GLU A 138 19.40 9.55 15.77
N ARG A 139 18.89 10.52 14.98
CA ARG A 139 19.59 11.05 13.79
C ARG A 139 19.48 12.58 13.62
N GLY A 140 20.48 13.16 12.94
CA GLY A 140 20.57 14.59 12.61
C GLY A 140 19.57 15.08 11.54
N PRO A 141 19.47 16.40 11.33
CA PRO A 141 18.27 17.11 10.81
C PRO A 141 17.84 16.87 9.35
N ASN A 142 18.51 16.01 8.57
CA ASN A 142 18.31 15.93 7.11
C ASN A 142 17.60 14.69 6.56
N ASP A 143 17.17 13.74 7.40
CA ASP A 143 16.34 12.61 6.97
C ASP A 143 14.85 12.95 7.22
N GLU A 144 14.26 13.75 6.34
CA GLU A 144 12.84 14.11 6.44
C GLU A 144 11.94 12.94 6.07
N LEU A 145 11.18 12.45 7.05
CA LEU A 145 10.08 11.53 6.84
C LEU A 145 8.90 12.27 6.18
N HIS A 146 9.01 12.53 4.88
CA HIS A 146 8.06 13.30 4.05
C HIS A 146 6.62 12.77 4.04
N VAL A 147 6.41 11.50 4.43
CA VAL A 147 5.08 10.86 4.35
C VAL A 147 4.08 11.45 5.32
N LEU A 148 4.50 11.89 6.52
CA LEU A 148 3.57 12.54 7.45
C LEU A 148 3.10 13.88 6.91
N ASP A 149 4.00 14.65 6.32
CA ASP A 149 3.65 15.96 5.78
C ASP A 149 2.67 15.80 4.59
N MET A 150 2.86 14.77 3.76
CA MET A 150 1.90 14.40 2.71
C MET A 150 0.56 13.93 3.27
N LEU A 151 0.54 13.23 4.41
CA LEU A 151 -0.69 12.75 5.05
C LEU A 151 -1.43 13.84 5.84
N GLU A 152 -0.73 14.89 6.28
CA GLU A 152 -1.29 16.02 7.04
C GLU A 152 -1.68 17.23 6.16
N SER A 153 -1.17 17.34 4.92
CA SER A 153 -1.57 18.35 3.92
C SER A 153 -2.93 18.08 3.30
#